data_AF-X1HE88-F1
#
_entry.id   AF-X1HE88-F1
#
_cell.length_a   1.000
_cell.length_b   1.000
_cell.length_c   1.000
_cell.angle_alpha   90.00
_cell.angle_beta   90.00
_cell.angle_gamma   90.00
#
_symmetry.space_group_name_H-M   'P 1'
#
loop_
_entity.id
_entity.type
_entity.pdbx_description
1 polymer ?
#
loop_
_entity_poly.entity_id
_entity_poly.type
_entity_poly.pdbx_seq_one_letter_code
_entity_poly.pdbx_strand_id
1 'polypeptide(L)' 'PGNILLGRDGKAKLSDFGLATRIPRGRAASPHGYITHLAPEVFDQGLTSKLTDIFALGITSYRVLCGDAFLPRIDSE' A
#
# COMPACT_ATOMS: atom_id res chain seq x y z
N PRO A 1 5.10 -6.56 4.60
CA PRO A 1 3.85 -6.88 3.86
C PRO A 1 2.79 -7.47 4.80
N GLY A 2 1.89 -6.64 5.33
CA GLY A 2 0.91 -7.08 6.36
C GLY A 2 -0.44 -7.54 5.81
N ASN A 3 -0.86 -6.99 4.66
CA ASN A 3 -2.23 -7.13 4.16
C ASN A 3 -2.38 -8.20 3.07
N ILE A 4 -1.35 -9.05 2.88
CA ILE A 4 -1.39 -10.22 2.00
C ILE A 4 -1.25 -11.46 2.87
N LEU A 5 -2.34 -12.20 3.03
CA LEU A 5 -2.40 -13.41 3.83
C LEU A 5 -2.06 -14.63 2.97
N LEU A 6 -1.28 -15.56 3.51
CA LEU A 6 -0.94 -16.83 2.86
C LEU A 6 -1.71 -17.98 3.50
N GLY A 7 -2.50 -18.67 2.68
CA GLY A 7 -3.18 -19.91 3.07
C GLY A 7 -2.22 -21.10 3.12
N ARG A 8 -2.64 -22.17 3.82
CA ARG A 8 -1.90 -23.45 3.84
C ARG A 8 -1.83 -24.14 2.47
N ASP A 9 -2.72 -23.77 1.56
CA ASP A 9 -2.75 -24.22 0.16
C ASP A 9 -1.82 -23.40 -0.75
N GLY A 10 -1.01 -22.51 -0.19
CA GLY A 10 -0.09 -21.65 -0.94
C GLY A 10 -0.76 -20.48 -1.65
N LYS A 11 -2.07 -20.25 -1.45
CA LYS A 11 -2.77 -19.14 -2.10
C LYS A 11 -2.67 -17.86 -1.27
N ALA A 12 -2.35 -16.77 -1.96
CA ALA A 12 -2.38 -15.43 -1.38
C ALA A 12 -3.80 -14.83 -1.44
N LYS A 13 -4.19 -14.11 -0.39
CA LYS A 13 -5.45 -13.35 -0.32
C LYS A 13 -5.18 -11.96 0.24
N LEU A 14 -5.84 -10.96 -0.35
CA LEU A 14 -5.79 -9.58 0.14
C LEU A 14 -6.70 -9.44 1.37
N SER A 15 -6.24 -8.72 2.39
CA SER A 15 -6.98 -8.39 3.61
C SER A 15 -6.96 -6.89 3.89
N ASP A 16 -7.69 -6.48 4.92
CA ASP A 16 -7.69 -5.12 5.46
C ASP A 16 -8.02 -4.03 4.42
N PHE A 17 -9.32 -3.94 4.10
CA PHE A 17 -9.88 -2.93 3.22
C PHE A 17 -10.36 -1.68 3.99
N GLY A 18 -9.86 -1.45 5.21
CA GLY A 18 -10.33 -0.36 6.08
C GLY A 18 -10.14 1.05 5.48
N LEU A 19 -9.20 1.18 4.54
CA LEU A 19 -8.90 2.43 3.81
C LEU A 19 -9.47 2.46 2.38
N ALA A 20 -10.23 1.44 1.98
CA ALA A 20 -10.75 1.34 0.62
C ALA A 20 -11.80 2.43 0.35
N THR A 21 -11.69 3.07 -0.81
CA THR A 21 -12.57 4.17 -1.23
C THR A 21 -13.42 3.79 -2.43
N ARG A 22 -14.67 4.26 -2.50
CA ARG A 22 -15.54 4.03 -3.66
C ARG A 22 -15.18 4.97 -4.81
N ILE A 23 -14.77 4.43 -5.96
CA ILE A 23 -14.56 5.21 -7.19
C ILE A 23 -15.93 5.72 -7.70
N PRO A 24 -16.08 6.99 -8.10
CA PRO A 24 -15.05 8.02 -8.33
C PRO A 24 -14.81 8.96 -7.13
N ARG A 25 -15.38 8.70 -5.95
CA ARG A 25 -15.17 9.49 -4.73
C ARG A 25 -13.82 9.16 -4.07
N GLY A 26 -12.74 9.35 -4.82
CA GLY A 26 -11.36 9.04 -4.44
C GLY A 26 -10.70 10.17 -3.65
N ARG A 27 -11.12 10.36 -2.39
CA ARG A 27 -10.28 11.07 -1.41
C ARG A 27 -9.62 10.02 -0.53
N ALA A 28 -8.31 10.06 -0.42
CA ALA A 28 -7.55 9.12 0.41
C ALA A 28 -8.06 9.13 1.86
N ALA A 29 -8.25 7.93 2.43
CA ALA A 29 -8.36 7.78 3.87
C ALA A 29 -6.99 8.13 4.48
N SER A 30 -6.98 9.09 5.40
CA SER A 30 -5.90 9.52 6.31
C SER A 30 -4.48 8.98 6.01
N PRO A 31 -3.49 9.83 5.67
CA PRO A 31 -2.11 9.43 5.37
C PRO A 31 -1.33 8.88 6.59
N HIS A 32 -1.97 8.76 7.75
CA HIS A 32 -1.32 8.35 8.98
C HIS A 32 -0.95 6.86 8.93
N GLY A 33 0.34 6.57 8.76
CA GLY A 33 0.94 5.25 9.01
C GLY A 33 1.44 4.45 7.80
N TYR A 34 1.18 4.89 6.55
CA TYR A 34 1.48 4.07 5.36
C TYR A 34 2.23 4.80 4.23
N ILE A 35 3.04 5.81 4.57
CA ILE A 35 3.73 6.69 3.61
C ILE A 35 4.57 5.91 2.58
N THR A 36 5.23 4.81 2.98
CA THR A 36 6.13 4.07 2.08
C THR A 36 5.43 3.36 0.92
N HIS A 37 4.11 3.14 0.99
CA HIS A 37 3.33 2.49 -0.08
C HIS A 37 2.37 3.48 -0.75
N LEU A 38 2.47 4.76 -0.41
CA LEU A 38 1.62 5.81 -0.95
C LEU A 38 2.12 6.20 -2.33
N ALA A 39 1.23 6.13 -3.32
CA ALA A 39 1.55 6.54 -4.68
C ALA A 39 1.73 8.08 -4.76
N PRO A 40 2.61 8.58 -5.64
CA PRO A 40 2.94 10.00 -5.70
C PRO A 40 1.72 10.89 -5.97
N GLU A 41 0.77 10.44 -6.79
CA GLU A 41 -0.47 11.16 -7.06
C GLU A 41 -1.39 11.30 -5.84
N VAL A 42 -1.31 10.38 -4.90
CA VAL A 42 -2.05 10.48 -3.63
C VAL A 42 -1.40 11.49 -2.71
N PHE A 43 -0.06 11.55 -2.71
CA PHE A 43 0.68 12.53 -1.91
C PHE A 43 0.42 13.96 -2.40
N ASP A 44 0.42 14.17 -3.71
CA ASP A 44 0.25 15.48 -4.35
C ASP A 44 -1.20 15.95 -4.35
N GLN A 45 -2.14 15.05 -4.69
CA GLN A 45 -3.52 15.44 -5.02
C GLN A 45 -4.56 14.87 -4.05
N GLY A 46 -4.16 13.96 -3.16
CA GLY A 46 -5.09 13.25 -2.28
C GLY A 46 -6.05 12.31 -3.03
N LEU A 47 -5.78 12.03 -4.30
CA LEU A 47 -6.64 11.25 -5.19
C LEU A 47 -6.23 9.79 -5.21
N THR A 48 -7.19 8.89 -5.06
CA THR A 48 -6.98 7.44 -5.17
C THR A 48 -7.59 6.90 -6.45
N SER A 49 -6.88 5.98 -7.10
CA SER A 49 -7.36 5.27 -8.28
C SER A 49 -6.88 3.82 -8.28
N LYS A 50 -7.30 3.03 -9.27
CA LYS A 50 -6.73 1.69 -9.49
C LYS A 50 -5.21 1.71 -9.68
N LEU A 51 -4.64 2.80 -10.20
CA LEU A 51 -3.20 2.92 -10.43
C LEU A 51 -2.44 3.09 -9.10
N THR A 52 -3.07 3.70 -8.11
CA THR A 52 -2.54 3.83 -6.75
C THR A 52 -2.33 2.45 -6.10
N ASP A 53 -3.31 1.54 -6.27
CA ASP A 53 -3.20 0.16 -5.77
C ASP A 53 -2.06 -0.60 -6.49
N ILE A 54 -1.87 -0.36 -7.79
CA ILE A 54 -0.78 -0.96 -8.57
C ILE A 54 0.59 -0.48 -8.06
N PHE A 55 0.72 0.80 -7.73
CA PHE A 55 1.96 1.33 -7.14
C PHE A 55 2.26 0.65 -5.79
N ALA A 56 1.26 0.55 -4.90
CA ALA A 56 1.41 -0.11 -3.60
C ALA A 56 1.79 -1.60 -3.75
N LEU A 57 1.24 -2.29 -4.77
CA LEU A 57 1.64 -3.66 -5.11
C LEU A 57 3.09 -3.74 -5.61
N GLY A 58 3.55 -2.75 -6.38
CA GLY A 58 4.94 -2.63 -6.81
C GLY A 58 5.90 -2.53 -5.62
N ILE A 59 5.64 -1.62 -4.68
CA ILE A 59 6.42 -1.50 -3.44
C ILE A 59 6.38 -2.81 -2.63
N THR A 60 5.20 -3.43 -2.51
CA THR A 60 5.07 -4.71 -1.80
C THR A 60 5.91 -5.81 -2.44
N SER A 61 5.91 -5.90 -3.77
CA SER A 61 6.71 -6.89 -4.52
C SER A 61 8.20 -6.62 -4.35
N TYR A 62 8.61 -5.36 -4.40
CA TYR A 62 9.98 -4.94 -4.14
C TYR A 62 10.45 -5.37 -2.75
N ARG A 63 9.65 -5.13 -1.70
CA ARG A 63 9.96 -5.57 -0.33
C ARG A 63 10.09 -7.07 -0.20
N VAL A 64 9.25 -7.84 -0.90
CA VAL A 64 9.33 -9.31 -0.89
C VAL A 64 10.64 -9.79 -1.53
N LEU A 65 11.06 -9.15 -2.64
CA LEU A 65 12.26 -9.55 -3.38
C LEU A 65 13.56 -9.08 -2.73
N CYS A 66 13.58 -7.86 -2.19
CA CYS A 66 14.79 -7.17 -1.76
C CYS A 66 14.88 -7.02 -0.23
N GLY A 67 13.82 -7.36 0.52
CA GLY A 67 13.69 -7.01 1.92
C GLY A 67 13.45 -5.52 2.13
N ASP A 68 13.51 -5.08 3.40
CA ASP A 68 13.21 -3.69 3.79
C ASP A 68 14.46 -2.79 3.81
N ALA A 69 15.66 -3.33 3.57
CA ALA A 69 16.93 -2.61 3.71
C ALA A 69 17.08 -1.39 2.78
N PHE A 70 16.36 -1.39 1.65
CA PHE A 70 16.41 -0.33 0.64
C PHE A 70 15.24 0.63 0.71
N LEU A 71 14.34 0.46 1.67
CA LEU A 71 13.29 1.44 1.93
C LEU A 71 13.79 2.51 2.89
N PRO A 72 13.32 3.77 2.74
CA PRO A 72 13.57 4.79 3.74
C PRO A 72 13.10 4.29 5.09
N ARG A 73 13.98 4.29 6.11
CA ARG A 73 13.51 4.11 7.48
C ARG A 73 12.65 5.31 7.82
N ILE A 74 11.39 5.05 8.14
CA ILE A 74 10.57 6.05 8.81
C ILE A 74 10.87 5.85 10.28
N ASP A 75 11.86 6.59 10.78
CA ASP A 75 12.15 6.65 12.21
C ASP A 75 10.91 7.26 12.87
N SER A 76 10.17 6.45 13.64
CA SER A 76 9.11 6.94 14.51
C SER A 76 9.78 7.60 15.71
N GLU A 77 9.66 8.93 15.84
CA GLU A 77 9.82 9.60 17.15
C GLU A 77 8.82 9.05 18.18
#